data_AF-A0A0K0FXL8-F1
#
_entry.id   AF-A0A0K0FXL8-F1
#
_cell.length_a   1.000
_cell.length_b   1.000
_cell.length_c   1.000
_cell.angle_alpha   90.00
_cell.angle_beta   90.00
_cell.angle_gamma   90.00
#
_symmetry.space_group_name_H-M   'P 1'
#
loop_
_entity.id
_entity.type
_entity.pdbx_description
1 polymer ?
#
loop_
_entity_poly.entity_id
_entity_poly.type
_entity_poly.pdbx_seq_one_letter_code
_entity_poly.pdbx_strand_id
1 'polypeptide(L)'
;MFSFESQDDVDVSNLLHDFSSSKNILKWENNLRNNNSEAVFQDFEEINKKLLHQTNFKDYSSGGRISLVNFINANIHKKTTPSFLRAEMVKLIRILSRDKFEVELLFIGKIPNYLLSYACFTKYSPENDEIEENDDKTVYLESLKCLTNSFYSSKTSQDSATNEVSASILQTIRVLSLKILDEICNYTNIVKPIIDVDELPSINVDFLKKFYLDSCHLIETSKGNTKENAINLINDLHNILFLMLKHVFILSFHKSKQPNNYFVTEEALREFIVIGKIFSSSAYYNNVVWPRKFDNNPWSQYFRSLFNIYNLSDAKSMEIINKFRGSLIEICSDIINYGSQYSERREQDAINLLAAFPDHIACIVKKVRDSPPKGSLDEVRLQKHLWNGFDMGVPSEIVKIIDDILPPVTEDQPKIYTYNPLIELLPANLTVLIGLCRSSKEARRYCREVILPPLTSKDVQQRPDIGKGLRNKLIRLISQPELQTDRLSTELLFILCKKSVPRLIKYTGLGNCAGLLANSGLLGKINEKKSSDSEDSETEDYKSIEDQVNPVTGYIEKQPTTNIFENMSEGQKEYEAVKLANALHKMMDLGIVSPAVIDEKGTTRAATSVMELVKDIHLKESDTDSNSD
;
A
#
# COMPACT_ATOMS: atom_id res chain seq x y z
N MET A 1 20.50 7.81 0.80
CA MET A 1 21.69 8.58 1.18
C MET A 1 21.87 9.62 0.07
N PHE A 2 21.22 10.78 0.22
CA PHE A 2 21.31 11.86 -0.76
C PHE A 2 22.48 12.75 -0.37
N SER A 3 23.42 12.96 -1.28
CA SER A 3 24.50 13.93 -1.12
C SER A 3 23.89 15.33 -1.11
N PHE A 4 23.88 15.96 0.06
CA PHE A 4 23.72 17.41 0.16
C PHE A 4 25.01 18.02 -0.36
N GLU A 5 25.03 18.45 -1.63
CA GLU A 5 26.00 19.45 -2.05
C GLU A 5 25.71 20.71 -1.23
N SER A 6 26.71 21.16 -0.49
CA SER A 6 26.70 22.38 0.31
C SER A 6 26.53 23.59 -0.62
N GLN A 7 25.29 24.00 -0.86
CA GLN A 7 24.98 25.34 -1.36
C GLN A 7 25.32 26.33 -0.25
N ASP A 8 25.91 27.48 -0.62
CA ASP A 8 26.28 28.59 0.26
C ASP A 8 25.30 28.73 1.43
N ASP A 9 25.81 28.73 2.67
CA ASP A 9 25.02 28.92 3.89
C ASP A 9 24.33 30.30 3.82
N VAL A 10 23.16 30.33 3.19
CA VAL A 10 22.30 31.50 3.17
C VAL A 10 21.88 31.74 4.61
N ASP A 11 22.25 32.90 5.16
CA ASP A 11 21.81 33.32 6.48
C ASP A 11 20.32 33.67 6.44
N VAL A 12 19.47 32.63 6.48
CA VAL A 12 18.02 32.70 6.36
C VAL A 12 17.43 33.60 7.45
N SER A 13 17.99 33.56 8.66
CA SER A 13 17.50 34.35 9.79
C SER A 13 17.69 35.84 9.52
N ASN A 14 18.92 36.28 9.24
CA ASN A 14 19.18 37.70 8.97
C ASN A 14 18.42 38.20 7.73
N LEU A 15 18.37 37.39 6.67
CA LEU A 15 17.63 37.70 5.45
C LEU A 15 16.14 37.99 5.74
N LEU A 16 15.48 37.13 6.50
CA LEU A 16 14.06 37.28 6.83
C LEU A 16 13.80 38.39 7.85
N HIS A 17 14.71 38.59 8.80
CA HIS A 17 14.65 39.70 9.75
C HIS A 17 14.74 41.06 9.06
N ASP A 18 15.68 41.21 8.13
CA ASP A 18 15.82 42.44 7.34
C ASP A 18 14.61 42.64 6.42
N PHE A 19 14.17 41.58 5.73
CA PHE A 19 13.02 41.61 4.84
C PHE A 19 11.74 42.06 5.56
N SER A 20 11.43 41.46 6.71
CA SER A 20 10.22 41.76 7.51
C SER A 20 10.37 42.98 8.44
N SER A 21 11.45 43.76 8.31
CA SER A 21 11.69 44.93 9.15
C SER A 21 10.60 46.00 8.96
N SER A 22 10.32 46.75 10.03
CA SER A 22 9.34 47.84 10.01
C SER A 22 9.63 48.88 8.92
N LYS A 23 10.91 49.12 8.63
CA LYS A 23 11.36 50.01 7.54
C LYS A 23 10.91 49.51 6.17
N ASN A 24 11.06 48.21 5.88
CA ASN A 24 10.65 47.64 4.60
C ASN A 24 9.13 47.57 4.47
N ILE A 25 8.41 47.23 5.54
CA ILE A 25 6.94 47.22 5.52
C ILE A 25 6.39 48.62 5.20
N LEU A 26 6.91 49.67 5.86
CA LEU A 26 6.51 51.06 5.57
C LEU A 26 6.87 51.48 4.13
N LYS A 27 8.04 51.04 3.63
CA LYS A 27 8.45 51.26 2.22
C LYS A 27 7.43 50.64 1.26
N TRP A 28 7.02 49.39 1.51
CA TRP A 28 6.05 48.71 0.65
C TRP A 28 4.66 49.34 0.72
N GLU A 29 4.19 49.72 1.91
CA GLU A 29 2.91 50.43 2.04
C GLU A 29 2.90 51.74 1.26
N ASN A 30 3.98 52.53 1.33
CA ASN A 30 4.12 53.76 0.56
C ASN A 30 4.17 53.51 -0.95
N ASN A 31 4.89 52.47 -1.38
CA ASN A 31 4.95 52.08 -2.79
C ASN A 31 3.57 51.66 -3.31
N LEU A 32 2.82 50.84 -2.58
CA LEU A 32 1.47 50.43 -2.95
C LEU A 32 0.49 51.61 -2.99
N ARG A 33 0.57 52.55 -2.04
CA ARG A 33 -0.24 53.78 -2.06
C ARG A 33 0.03 54.66 -3.28
N ASN A 34 1.26 54.63 -3.79
CA ASN A 34 1.68 55.38 -4.97
C ASN A 34 1.57 54.56 -6.28
N ASN A 35 0.85 53.42 -6.27
CA ASN A 35 0.72 52.50 -7.41
C ASN A 35 2.05 51.97 -7.98
N ASN A 36 3.12 51.94 -7.19
CA ASN A 36 4.42 51.37 -7.55
C ASN A 36 4.54 49.91 -7.08
N SER A 37 3.66 49.06 -7.58
CA SER A 37 3.61 47.64 -7.22
C SER A 37 4.83 46.84 -7.70
N GLU A 38 5.51 47.32 -8.74
CA GLU A 38 6.71 46.70 -9.33
C GLU A 38 7.88 46.66 -8.34
N ALA A 39 8.11 47.74 -7.59
CA ALA A 39 9.17 47.77 -6.58
C ALA A 39 8.94 46.78 -5.44
N VAL A 40 7.67 46.57 -5.05
CA VAL A 40 7.31 45.57 -4.03
C VAL A 40 7.47 44.17 -4.59
N PHE A 41 7.06 43.97 -5.85
CA PHE A 41 7.24 42.70 -6.54
C PHE A 41 8.71 42.29 -6.62
N GLN A 42 9.61 43.19 -6.99
CA GLN A 42 11.05 42.90 -7.07
C GLN A 42 11.63 42.46 -5.72
N ASP A 43 11.25 43.15 -4.63
CA ASP A 43 11.67 42.77 -3.28
C ASP A 43 11.17 41.34 -2.92
N PHE A 44 9.90 41.02 -3.23
CA PHE A 44 9.32 39.70 -2.99
C PHE A 44 9.88 38.60 -3.91
N GLU A 45 10.17 38.91 -5.16
CA GLU A 45 10.74 37.97 -6.12
C GLU A 45 12.18 37.61 -5.73
N GLU A 46 12.97 38.59 -5.30
CA GLU A 46 14.36 38.39 -4.86
C GLU A 46 14.42 37.51 -3.61
N ILE A 47 13.59 37.78 -2.59
CA ILE A 47 13.55 36.95 -1.38
C ILE A 47 13.11 35.52 -1.71
N ASN A 48 12.11 35.35 -2.58
CA ASN A 48 11.63 34.04 -2.97
C ASN A 48 12.69 33.24 -3.73
N LYS A 49 13.49 33.88 -4.59
CA LYS A 49 14.62 33.25 -5.28
C LYS A 49 15.66 32.74 -4.28
N LYS A 50 16.05 33.56 -3.28
CA LYS A 50 17.03 33.18 -2.25
C LYS A 50 16.54 32.04 -1.35
N LEU A 51 15.24 32.00 -1.05
CA LEU A 51 14.66 31.00 -0.14
C LEU A 51 14.09 29.76 -0.84
N LEU A 52 14.13 29.69 -2.18
CA LEU A 52 13.42 28.69 -2.95
C LEU A 52 13.76 27.24 -2.59
N HIS A 53 15.02 26.97 -2.22
CA HIS A 53 15.53 25.65 -1.85
C HIS A 53 15.61 25.42 -0.33
N GLN A 54 15.31 26.45 0.47
CA GLN A 54 15.36 26.39 1.91
C GLN A 54 14.12 25.67 2.49
N THR A 55 14.33 24.94 3.58
CA THR A 55 13.28 24.15 4.28
C THR A 55 13.25 24.36 5.79
N ASN A 56 14.25 25.04 6.36
CA ASN A 56 14.34 25.31 7.80
C ASN A 56 14.22 26.82 8.03
N PHE A 57 13.23 27.21 8.84
CA PHE A 57 12.92 28.60 9.15
C PHE A 57 12.73 28.82 10.67
N LYS A 58 13.27 27.93 11.50
CA LYS A 58 13.12 27.99 12.97
C LYS A 58 13.65 29.29 13.57
N ASP A 59 14.70 29.85 12.98
CA ASP A 59 15.34 31.07 13.45
C ASP A 59 14.67 32.35 12.94
N TYR A 60 13.55 32.25 12.21
CA TYR A 60 12.73 33.38 11.84
C TYR A 60 11.74 33.72 12.95
N SER A 61 11.92 34.88 13.59
CA SER A 61 11.15 35.26 14.78
C SER A 61 9.64 35.35 14.54
N SER A 62 8.88 35.04 15.60
CA SER A 62 7.42 35.19 15.65
C SER A 62 6.99 36.61 15.31
N GLY A 63 7.72 37.62 15.79
CA GLY A 63 7.46 39.03 15.51
C GLY A 63 7.58 39.36 14.03
N GLY A 64 8.65 38.90 13.36
CA GLY A 64 8.83 39.09 11.92
C GLY A 64 7.71 38.40 11.12
N ARG A 65 7.37 37.15 11.49
CA ARG A 65 6.26 36.38 10.87
C ARG A 65 4.95 37.17 10.92
N ILE A 66 4.58 37.66 12.11
CA ILE A 66 3.34 38.40 12.33
C ILE A 66 3.35 39.71 11.52
N SER A 67 4.45 40.46 11.55
CA SER A 67 4.59 41.72 10.80
C SER A 67 4.42 41.51 9.30
N LEU A 68 5.09 40.49 8.74
CA LEU A 68 4.97 40.12 7.33
C LEU A 68 3.53 39.72 6.97
N VAL A 69 2.91 38.84 7.77
CA VAL A 69 1.58 38.30 7.47
C VAL A 69 0.49 39.36 7.63
N ASN A 70 0.64 40.30 8.56
CA ASN A 70 -0.25 41.45 8.68
C ASN A 70 -0.20 42.35 7.45
N PHE A 71 1.00 42.62 6.92
CA PHE A 71 1.14 43.35 5.66
C PHE A 71 0.47 42.62 4.49
N ILE A 72 0.67 41.29 4.38
CA ILE A 72 0.04 40.49 3.31
C ILE A 72 -1.48 40.48 3.47
N ASN A 73 -2.01 40.20 4.67
CA ASN A 73 -3.45 40.22 4.96
C ASN A 73 -4.10 41.57 4.59
N ALA A 74 -3.39 42.67 4.79
CA ALA A 74 -3.92 44.00 4.51
C ALA A 74 -3.95 44.34 3.01
N ASN A 75 -3.22 43.62 2.15
CA ASN A 75 -3.00 44.04 0.76
C ASN A 75 -3.29 42.97 -0.29
N ILE A 76 -3.19 41.68 0.03
CA ILE A 76 -3.23 40.59 -0.95
C ILE A 76 -4.53 40.56 -1.75
N HIS A 77 -5.65 40.94 -1.14
CA HIS A 77 -7.00 40.89 -1.72
C HIS A 77 -7.44 42.16 -2.42
N LYS A 78 -6.65 43.24 -2.38
CA LYS A 78 -7.04 44.53 -2.97
C LYS A 78 -6.93 44.48 -4.50
N LYS A 79 -7.90 45.06 -5.23
CA LYS A 79 -7.80 45.26 -6.69
C LYS A 79 -6.53 45.98 -7.12
N THR A 80 -6.02 46.91 -6.30
CA THR A 80 -4.79 47.66 -6.61
C THR A 80 -3.53 46.80 -6.58
N THR A 81 -3.56 45.65 -5.90
CA THR A 81 -2.43 44.72 -5.84
C THR A 81 -2.47 43.84 -7.09
N PRO A 82 -1.51 43.92 -8.03
CA PRO A 82 -1.56 43.14 -9.27
C PRO A 82 -1.37 41.63 -9.05
N SER A 83 -1.86 40.81 -9.98
CA SER A 83 -1.78 39.34 -9.91
C SER A 83 -0.35 38.80 -9.74
N PHE A 84 0.64 39.38 -10.43
CA PHE A 84 2.05 38.96 -10.30
C PHE A 84 2.59 39.16 -8.87
N LEU A 85 2.19 40.24 -8.20
CA LEU A 85 2.59 40.52 -6.83
C LEU A 85 1.84 39.60 -5.86
N ARG A 86 0.54 39.34 -6.09
CA ARG A 86 -0.22 38.35 -5.31
C ARG A 86 0.45 36.98 -5.37
N ALA A 87 0.88 36.54 -6.55
CA ALA A 87 1.56 35.26 -6.74
C ALA A 87 2.85 35.17 -5.91
N GLU A 88 3.69 36.21 -5.91
CA GLU A 88 4.93 36.20 -5.12
C GLU A 88 4.66 36.29 -3.60
N MET A 89 3.60 36.98 -3.16
CA MET A 89 3.16 36.94 -1.76
C MET A 89 2.74 35.53 -1.32
N VAL A 90 1.91 34.85 -2.14
CA VAL A 90 1.48 33.46 -1.87
C VAL A 90 2.66 32.50 -1.89
N LYS A 91 3.58 32.67 -2.83
CA LYS A 91 4.79 31.84 -2.95
C LYS A 91 5.70 31.99 -1.74
N LEU A 92 5.83 33.19 -1.18
CA LEU A 92 6.58 33.39 0.07
C LEU A 92 5.93 32.63 1.23
N ILE A 93 4.61 32.74 1.40
CA ILE A 93 3.86 31.96 2.41
C ILE A 93 4.07 30.45 2.19
N ARG A 94 4.02 29.98 0.94
CA ARG A 94 4.28 28.58 0.60
C ARG A 94 5.69 28.13 0.97
N ILE A 95 6.71 28.95 0.72
CA ILE A 95 8.10 28.64 1.08
C ILE A 95 8.24 28.55 2.59
N LEU A 96 7.75 29.55 3.32
CA LEU A 96 7.85 29.61 4.79
C LEU A 96 7.05 28.50 5.49
N SER A 97 5.95 28.03 4.89
CA SER A 97 5.10 26.95 5.43
C SER A 97 5.67 25.54 5.23
N ARG A 98 6.85 25.39 4.63
CA ARG A 98 7.56 24.09 4.57
C ARG A 98 8.07 23.65 5.93
N ASP A 99 8.37 24.61 6.79
CA ASP A 99 8.73 24.36 8.19
C ASP A 99 7.48 24.39 9.07
N LYS A 100 7.37 23.41 9.96
CA LYS A 100 6.26 23.30 10.91
C LYS A 100 6.41 24.28 12.09
N PHE A 101 7.60 24.84 12.31
CA PHE A 101 7.83 25.76 13.41
C PHE A 101 7.02 27.06 13.24
N GLU A 102 6.14 27.33 14.21
CA GLU A 102 5.25 28.49 14.25
C GLU A 102 4.45 28.74 12.95
N VAL A 103 4.14 27.66 12.23
CA VAL A 103 3.47 27.74 10.92
C VAL A 103 2.07 28.35 10.99
N GLU A 104 1.38 28.24 12.13
CA GLU A 104 0.07 28.87 12.35
C GLU A 104 0.12 30.39 12.19
N LEU A 105 1.25 31.03 12.52
CA LEU A 105 1.41 32.47 12.38
C LEU A 105 1.34 32.92 10.92
N LEU A 106 1.60 32.03 9.95
CA LEU A 106 1.52 32.31 8.52
C LEU A 106 0.08 32.30 7.98
N PHE A 107 -0.85 31.70 8.71
CA PHE A 107 -2.22 31.46 8.27
C PHE A 107 -3.27 32.18 9.14
N ILE A 108 -2.85 33.22 9.87
CA ILE A 108 -3.74 34.08 10.65
C ILE A 108 -4.63 34.95 9.75
N GLY A 109 -5.76 35.40 10.30
CA GLY A 109 -6.68 36.30 9.60
C GLY A 109 -7.42 35.61 8.46
N LYS A 110 -7.46 36.25 7.28
CA LYS A 110 -8.22 35.77 6.12
C LYS A 110 -7.36 35.04 5.08
N ILE A 111 -6.05 34.85 5.33
CA ILE A 111 -5.14 34.16 4.39
C ILE A 111 -5.71 32.83 3.88
N PRO A 112 -6.20 31.89 4.71
CA PRO A 112 -6.75 30.64 4.20
C PRO A 112 -7.94 30.86 3.25
N ASN A 113 -8.81 31.81 3.57
CA ASN A 113 -9.98 32.13 2.74
C ASN A 113 -9.58 32.73 1.39
N TYR A 114 -8.54 33.59 1.36
CA TYR A 114 -7.98 34.10 0.11
C TYR A 114 -7.39 32.98 -0.74
N LEU A 115 -6.61 32.06 -0.14
CA LEU A 115 -6.06 30.91 -0.86
C LEU A 115 -7.15 30.01 -1.45
N LEU A 116 -8.23 29.75 -0.70
CA LEU A 116 -9.39 28.99 -1.18
C LEU A 116 -10.11 29.69 -2.35
N SER A 117 -10.24 31.01 -2.27
CA SER A 117 -10.85 31.83 -3.33
C SER A 117 -9.98 31.83 -4.60
N TYR A 118 -8.67 32.02 -4.46
CA TYR A 118 -7.73 31.98 -5.58
C TYR A 118 -7.64 30.59 -6.24
N ALA A 119 -7.82 29.54 -5.45
CA ALA A 119 -7.98 28.17 -5.95
C ALA A 119 -9.39 27.85 -6.49
N CYS A 120 -10.31 28.83 -6.47
CA CYS A 120 -11.71 28.72 -6.91
C CYS A 120 -12.56 27.68 -6.17
N PHE A 121 -12.20 27.34 -4.93
CA PHE A 121 -13.01 26.46 -4.07
C PHE A 121 -14.14 27.19 -3.34
N THR A 122 -14.07 28.52 -3.28
CA THR A 122 -15.11 29.36 -2.71
C THR A 122 -15.38 30.55 -3.61
N LYS A 123 -16.66 30.91 -3.75
CA LYS A 123 -17.04 32.25 -4.23
C LYS A 123 -16.85 33.20 -3.04
N TYR A 124 -15.71 33.88 -2.97
CA TYR A 124 -15.51 34.87 -1.92
C TYR A 124 -16.53 36.01 -2.10
N SER A 125 -17.40 36.20 -1.12
CA SER A 125 -18.39 37.29 -1.12
C SER A 125 -17.68 38.61 -0.76
N PRO A 126 -17.60 39.58 -1.68
CA PRO A 126 -16.86 40.81 -1.48
C PRO A 126 -17.76 41.82 -0.76
N GLU A 127 -18.09 41.58 0.51
CA GLU A 127 -18.84 42.61 1.25
C GLU A 127 -17.97 43.79 1.72
N ASN A 128 -16.67 43.85 1.45
CA ASN A 128 -15.85 45.07 1.60
C ASN A 128 -14.44 45.04 0.95
N ASP A 129 -14.07 43.96 0.29
CA ASP A 129 -12.69 43.68 -0.12
C ASP A 129 -12.70 43.18 -1.56
N GLU A 130 -12.33 44.08 -2.47
CA GLU A 130 -12.52 43.88 -3.91
C GLU A 130 -11.41 42.99 -4.49
N ILE A 131 -11.65 41.67 -4.58
CA ILE A 131 -10.80 40.76 -5.34
C ILE A 131 -11.02 41.02 -6.84
N GLU A 132 -9.93 41.08 -7.61
CA GLU A 132 -10.01 41.19 -9.06
C GLU A 132 -10.54 39.86 -9.63
N GLU A 133 -11.68 39.91 -10.33
CA GLU A 133 -12.35 38.71 -10.88
C GLU A 133 -11.48 37.94 -11.89
N ASN A 134 -10.32 38.48 -12.27
CA ASN A 134 -9.41 38.01 -13.31
C ASN A 134 -7.98 37.71 -12.80
N ASP A 135 -7.84 37.03 -11.66
CA ASP A 135 -6.56 36.43 -11.26
C ASP A 135 -5.98 35.49 -12.34
N ASP A 136 -4.65 35.60 -12.56
CA ASP A 136 -3.90 34.81 -13.55
C ASP A 136 -3.65 33.36 -13.08
N LYS A 137 -3.41 32.45 -14.05
CA LYS A 137 -3.04 31.03 -13.85
C LYS A 137 -1.91 30.87 -12.82
N THR A 138 -0.98 31.82 -12.76
CA THR A 138 0.13 31.82 -11.80
C THR A 138 -0.34 31.88 -10.34
N VAL A 139 -1.31 32.76 -10.04
CA VAL A 139 -1.87 32.90 -8.68
C VAL A 139 -2.60 31.61 -8.29
N TYR A 140 -3.45 31.09 -9.19
CA TYR A 140 -4.17 29.84 -9.00
C TYR A 140 -3.22 28.67 -8.65
N LEU A 141 -2.16 28.48 -9.44
CA LEU A 141 -1.21 27.39 -9.23
C LEU A 141 -0.42 27.54 -7.92
N GLU A 142 0.05 28.74 -7.60
CA GLU A 142 0.77 28.96 -6.33
C GLU A 142 -0.17 28.81 -5.12
N SER A 143 -1.44 29.21 -5.24
CA SER A 143 -2.45 28.98 -4.21
C SER A 143 -2.72 27.50 -3.97
N LEU A 144 -2.89 26.68 -5.02
CA LEU A 144 -3.03 25.23 -4.88
C LEU A 144 -1.82 24.60 -4.16
N LYS A 145 -0.60 24.98 -4.56
CA LYS A 145 0.63 24.47 -3.91
C LYS A 145 0.73 24.94 -2.46
N CYS A 146 0.34 26.19 -2.16
CA CYS A 146 0.34 26.72 -0.80
C CYS A 146 -0.69 26.01 0.09
N LEU A 147 -1.88 25.71 -0.45
CA LEU A 147 -2.93 24.96 0.24
C LEU A 147 -2.48 23.56 0.65
N THR A 148 -1.61 22.92 -0.14
CA THR A 148 -1.03 21.62 0.24
C THR A 148 -0.23 21.70 1.53
N ASN A 149 0.61 22.73 1.68
CA ASN A 149 1.38 22.93 2.91
C ASN A 149 0.46 23.36 4.05
N SER A 150 -0.45 24.30 3.79
CA SER A 150 -1.34 24.85 4.82
C SER A 150 -2.26 23.79 5.41
N PHE A 151 -2.92 22.96 4.60
CA PHE A 151 -3.77 21.87 5.10
C PHE A 151 -2.98 20.82 5.85
N TYR A 152 -1.72 20.60 5.51
CA TYR A 152 -0.89 19.60 6.17
C TYR A 152 -0.45 20.05 7.57
N SER A 153 -0.15 21.33 7.76
CA SER A 153 0.54 21.82 8.96
C SER A 153 -0.23 22.83 9.80
N SER A 154 -1.28 23.48 9.28
CA SER A 154 -2.06 24.50 10.00
C SER A 154 -3.50 24.04 10.28
N LYS A 155 -3.85 24.06 11.56
CA LYS A 155 -5.19 23.79 12.05
C LYS A 155 -6.19 24.86 11.59
N THR A 156 -5.79 26.14 11.61
CA THR A 156 -6.62 27.23 11.09
C THR A 156 -6.95 27.03 9.61
N SER A 157 -5.97 26.59 8.81
CA SER A 157 -6.23 26.27 7.40
C SER A 157 -7.12 25.04 7.23
N GLN A 158 -6.91 23.98 8.02
CA GLN A 158 -7.80 22.80 8.00
C GLN A 158 -9.24 23.16 8.36
N ASP A 159 -9.45 24.06 9.33
CA ASP A 159 -10.77 24.48 9.77
C ASP A 159 -11.47 25.37 8.74
N SER A 160 -10.71 26.16 7.96
CA SER A 160 -11.24 26.92 6.81
C SER A 160 -11.78 26.04 5.67
N ALA A 161 -11.33 24.79 5.56
CA ALA A 161 -11.89 23.81 4.63
C ALA A 161 -13.21 23.25 5.18
N THR A 162 -14.29 24.00 4.98
CA THR A 162 -15.65 23.59 5.36
C THR A 162 -16.16 22.42 4.50
N ASN A 163 -17.37 21.95 4.78
CA ASN A 163 -18.01 20.90 3.97
C ASN A 163 -18.28 21.40 2.54
N GLU A 164 -18.65 22.67 2.38
CA GLU A 164 -18.87 23.30 1.08
C GLU A 164 -17.57 23.38 0.27
N VAL A 165 -16.45 23.70 0.94
CA VAL A 165 -15.11 23.68 0.32
C VAL A 165 -14.74 22.27 -0.11
N SER A 166 -14.98 21.28 0.76
CA SER A 166 -14.69 19.87 0.47
C SER A 166 -15.51 19.36 -0.71
N ALA A 167 -16.79 19.76 -0.79
CA ALA A 167 -17.66 19.51 -1.94
C ALA A 167 -17.10 20.14 -3.22
N SER A 168 -16.75 21.43 -3.17
CA SER A 168 -16.19 22.14 -4.32
C SER A 168 -14.89 21.51 -4.84
N ILE A 169 -13.99 21.10 -3.95
CA ILE A 169 -12.75 20.41 -4.34
C ILE A 169 -13.07 19.11 -5.08
N LEU A 170 -13.93 18.26 -4.52
CA LEU A 170 -14.23 16.94 -5.08
C LEU A 170 -14.99 17.03 -6.41
N GLN A 171 -15.97 17.93 -6.48
CA GLN A 171 -16.70 18.27 -7.69
C GLN A 171 -15.75 18.76 -8.80
N THR A 172 -14.81 19.64 -8.46
CA THR A 172 -13.80 20.13 -9.42
C THR A 172 -12.87 19.01 -9.90
N ILE A 173 -12.47 18.09 -9.01
CA ILE A 173 -11.69 16.90 -9.37
C ILE A 173 -12.46 16.04 -10.38
N ARG A 174 -13.77 15.81 -10.20
CA ARG A 174 -14.58 15.06 -11.16
C ARG A 174 -14.56 15.71 -12.54
N VAL A 175 -14.85 17.01 -12.62
CA VAL A 175 -14.88 17.75 -13.90
C VAL A 175 -13.53 17.68 -14.59
N LEU A 176 -12.45 17.91 -13.85
CA LEU A 176 -11.09 17.87 -14.39
C LEU A 176 -10.73 16.45 -14.87
N SER A 177 -11.12 15.41 -14.13
CA SER A 177 -10.90 14.01 -14.52
C SER A 177 -11.65 13.65 -15.81
N LEU A 178 -12.90 14.10 -15.96
CA LEU A 178 -13.68 13.92 -17.18
C LEU A 178 -13.03 14.63 -18.37
N LYS A 179 -12.56 15.86 -18.19
CA LYS A 179 -11.89 16.62 -19.24
C LYS A 179 -10.58 15.97 -19.67
N ILE A 180 -9.76 15.51 -18.72
CA ILE A 180 -8.52 14.77 -19.03
C ILE A 180 -8.85 13.49 -19.81
N LEU A 181 -9.87 12.74 -19.41
CA LEU A 181 -10.33 11.56 -20.14
C LEU A 181 -10.76 11.90 -21.57
N ASP A 182 -11.51 12.99 -21.76
CA ASP A 182 -11.94 13.46 -23.08
C ASP A 182 -10.74 13.79 -23.98
N GLU A 183 -9.75 14.52 -23.45
CA GLU A 183 -8.52 14.83 -24.19
C GLU A 183 -7.70 13.58 -24.52
N ILE A 184 -7.62 12.62 -23.60
CA ILE A 184 -6.95 11.33 -23.86
C ILE A 184 -7.68 10.56 -24.97
N CYS A 185 -9.01 10.48 -24.92
CA CYS A 185 -9.80 9.77 -25.92
C CYS A 185 -9.65 10.43 -27.31
N ASN A 186 -9.70 11.77 -27.36
CA ASN A 186 -9.47 12.53 -28.58
C ASN A 186 -8.05 12.31 -29.15
N TYR A 187 -7.04 12.31 -28.28
CA TYR A 187 -5.65 12.11 -28.68
C TYR A 187 -5.38 10.68 -29.19
N THR A 188 -5.97 9.67 -28.52
CA THR A 188 -5.74 8.24 -28.81
C THR A 188 -6.71 7.65 -29.83
N ASN A 189 -7.76 8.38 -30.23
CA ASN A 189 -8.88 7.89 -31.03
C ASN A 189 -9.58 6.66 -30.42
N ILE A 190 -9.63 6.57 -29.09
CA ILE A 190 -10.34 5.52 -28.36
C ILE A 190 -11.76 5.99 -28.06
N VAL A 191 -12.74 5.08 -28.16
CA VAL A 191 -14.13 5.37 -27.81
C VAL A 191 -14.23 5.70 -26.32
N LYS A 192 -14.81 6.87 -26.00
CA LYS A 192 -15.04 7.30 -24.62
C LYS A 192 -15.88 6.26 -23.87
N PRO A 193 -15.45 5.82 -22.66
CA PRO A 193 -16.25 4.93 -21.84
C PRO A 193 -17.54 5.62 -21.39
N ILE A 194 -18.63 4.86 -21.29
CA ILE A 194 -19.90 5.36 -20.76
C ILE A 194 -19.76 5.47 -19.24
N ILE A 195 -19.80 6.69 -18.72
CA ILE A 195 -19.71 6.99 -17.29
C ILE A 195 -20.96 7.78 -16.92
N ASP A 196 -21.82 7.17 -16.12
CA ASP A 196 -23.05 7.79 -15.63
C ASP A 196 -22.71 8.90 -14.62
N VAL A 197 -23.21 10.10 -14.92
CA VAL A 197 -23.06 11.32 -14.13
C VAL A 197 -24.41 12.02 -13.90
N ASP A 198 -25.52 11.41 -14.32
CA ASP A 198 -26.83 12.08 -14.41
C ASP A 198 -27.41 12.45 -13.04
N GLU A 199 -27.01 11.71 -11.99
CA GLU A 199 -27.45 11.94 -10.60
C GLU A 199 -26.55 12.94 -9.84
N LEU A 200 -25.53 13.53 -10.47
CA LEU A 200 -24.58 14.43 -9.82
C LEU A 200 -24.88 15.92 -10.11
N PRO A 201 -24.53 16.83 -9.18
CA PRO A 201 -24.77 18.25 -9.35
C PRO A 201 -24.02 18.79 -10.58
N SER A 202 -24.69 19.66 -11.33
CA SER A 202 -24.07 20.44 -12.41
C SER A 202 -23.10 21.45 -11.82
N ILE A 203 -21.88 21.50 -12.36
CA ILE A 203 -20.84 22.42 -11.91
C ILE A 203 -20.64 23.49 -12.96
N ASN A 204 -20.50 24.75 -12.52
CA ASN A 204 -20.08 25.83 -13.40
C ASN A 204 -18.61 25.59 -13.79
N VAL A 205 -18.36 25.39 -15.09
CA VAL A 205 -17.04 25.11 -15.66
C VAL A 205 -16.35 26.35 -16.22
N ASP A 206 -16.87 27.55 -15.97
CA ASP A 206 -16.32 28.81 -16.48
C ASP A 206 -14.90 29.06 -15.96
N PHE A 207 -14.56 28.54 -14.77
CA PHE A 207 -13.21 28.60 -14.23
C PHE A 207 -12.19 27.87 -15.13
N LEU A 208 -12.60 26.83 -15.87
CA LEU A 208 -11.71 26.15 -16.80
C LEU A 208 -11.31 27.09 -17.94
N LYS A 209 -12.27 27.89 -18.44
CA LYS A 209 -11.99 28.90 -19.47
C LYS A 209 -11.09 30.01 -18.93
N LYS A 210 -11.38 30.47 -17.71
CA LYS A 210 -10.62 31.53 -17.02
C LYS A 210 -9.13 31.20 -16.93
N PHE A 211 -8.78 29.94 -16.66
CA PHE A 211 -7.38 29.53 -16.50
C PHE A 211 -6.80 28.79 -17.70
N TYR A 212 -7.46 28.87 -18.87
CA TYR A 212 -7.04 28.18 -20.10
C TYR A 212 -6.84 26.67 -19.91
N LEU A 213 -7.65 26.06 -19.04
CA LEU A 213 -7.68 24.61 -18.80
C LEU A 213 -8.62 23.89 -19.79
N ASP A 214 -9.38 24.65 -20.58
CA ASP A 214 -10.36 24.18 -21.55
C ASP A 214 -9.82 24.06 -23.00
N SER A 215 -8.58 24.50 -23.22
CA SER A 215 -8.16 25.07 -24.50
C SER A 215 -7.91 24.05 -25.60
N CYS A 216 -8.99 23.64 -26.27
CA CYS A 216 -8.95 22.96 -27.57
C CYS A 216 -8.47 23.90 -28.71
N HIS A 217 -8.54 25.23 -28.54
CA HIS A 217 -8.28 26.21 -29.62
C HIS A 217 -6.80 26.44 -30.01
N LEU A 218 -5.84 26.03 -29.18
CA LEU A 218 -4.39 26.14 -29.51
C LEU A 218 -3.91 25.04 -30.47
N ILE A 219 -4.68 23.94 -30.58
CA ILE A 219 -4.34 22.78 -31.42
C ILE A 219 -4.71 23.05 -32.89
N GLU A 220 -5.70 23.91 -33.16
CA GLU A 220 -6.18 24.19 -34.52
C GLU A 220 -5.42 25.32 -35.24
N THR A 221 -4.75 26.21 -34.50
CA THR A 221 -4.17 27.46 -35.05
C THR A 221 -2.64 27.44 -35.24
N SER A 222 -1.94 26.44 -34.72
CA SER A 222 -0.48 26.33 -34.85
C SER A 222 -0.08 25.32 -35.94
N LYS A 223 0.51 25.82 -37.04
CA LYS A 223 1.25 25.02 -38.02
C LYS A 223 2.61 24.57 -37.41
N GLY A 224 2.55 23.76 -36.35
CA GLY A 224 3.70 23.21 -35.63
C GLY A 224 3.28 22.28 -34.47
N ASN A 225 3.69 21.01 -34.55
CA ASN A 225 3.57 19.92 -33.56
C ASN A 225 2.33 19.91 -32.62
N THR A 226 1.13 19.87 -33.20
CA THR A 226 -0.17 19.80 -32.50
C THR A 226 -0.28 18.69 -31.44
N LYS A 227 0.43 17.57 -31.62
CA LYS A 227 0.46 16.44 -30.67
C LYS A 227 1.23 16.73 -29.39
N GLU A 228 2.34 17.45 -29.48
CA GLU A 228 3.19 17.78 -28.33
C GLU A 228 2.48 18.77 -27.39
N ASN A 229 1.77 19.74 -27.98
CA ASN A 229 0.94 20.70 -27.24
C ASN A 229 -0.21 20.01 -26.47
N ALA A 230 -0.86 19.01 -27.08
CA ALA A 230 -1.91 18.24 -26.41
C ALA A 230 -1.38 17.43 -25.21
N ILE A 231 -0.21 16.78 -25.37
CA ILE A 231 0.45 16.04 -24.27
C ILE A 231 0.83 16.99 -23.12
N ASN A 232 1.37 18.17 -23.44
CA ASN A 232 1.72 19.17 -22.44
C ASN A 232 0.49 19.66 -21.66
N LEU A 233 -0.63 19.91 -22.35
CA LEU A 233 -1.89 20.27 -21.70
C LEU A 233 -2.39 19.14 -20.77
N ILE A 234 -2.38 17.89 -21.24
CA ILE A 234 -2.77 16.73 -20.42
C ILE A 234 -1.90 16.64 -19.16
N ASN A 235 -0.59 16.82 -19.30
CA ASN A 235 0.36 16.78 -18.17
C ASN A 235 0.15 17.94 -17.18
N ASP A 236 -0.15 19.14 -17.66
CA ASP A 236 -0.49 20.29 -16.81
C ASP A 236 -1.75 20.04 -16.00
N LEU A 237 -2.83 19.61 -16.67
CA LEU A 237 -4.11 19.27 -16.02
C LEU A 237 -3.93 18.14 -15.02
N HIS A 238 -3.10 17.17 -15.35
CA HIS A 238 -2.74 16.06 -14.49
C HIS A 238 -2.04 16.51 -13.20
N ASN A 239 -1.09 17.43 -13.29
CA ASN A 239 -0.39 17.97 -12.13
C ASN A 239 -1.35 18.73 -11.20
N ILE A 240 -2.30 19.48 -11.77
CA ILE A 240 -3.35 20.17 -11.02
C ILE A 240 -4.25 19.13 -10.32
N LEU A 241 -4.70 18.11 -11.05
CA LEU A 241 -5.51 17.01 -10.51
C LEU A 241 -4.81 16.32 -9.34
N PHE A 242 -3.52 16.03 -9.48
CA PHE A 242 -2.70 15.42 -8.43
C PHE A 242 -2.63 16.30 -7.17
N LEU A 243 -2.42 17.62 -7.32
CA LEU A 243 -2.40 18.55 -6.19
C LEU A 243 -3.75 18.59 -5.45
N MET A 244 -4.85 18.63 -6.19
CA MET A 244 -6.19 18.65 -5.62
C MET A 244 -6.53 17.34 -4.88
N LEU A 245 -6.19 16.19 -5.47
CA LEU A 245 -6.35 14.91 -4.78
C LEU A 245 -5.44 14.80 -3.55
N LYS A 246 -4.27 15.42 -3.56
CA LYS A 246 -3.42 15.55 -2.37
C LYS A 246 -4.09 16.40 -1.28
N HIS A 247 -4.83 17.46 -1.64
CA HIS A 247 -5.66 18.20 -0.68
C HIS A 247 -6.74 17.30 -0.07
N VAL A 248 -7.46 16.53 -0.89
CA VAL A 248 -8.46 15.56 -0.40
C VAL A 248 -7.83 14.52 0.50
N PHE A 249 -6.65 13.99 0.16
CA PHE A 249 -5.93 13.03 1.00
C PHE A 249 -5.60 13.62 2.38
N ILE A 250 -5.02 14.81 2.43
CA ILE A 250 -4.67 15.48 3.70
C ILE A 250 -5.95 15.76 4.51
N LEU A 251 -6.96 16.36 3.88
CA LEU A 251 -8.21 16.70 4.55
C LEU A 251 -8.96 15.45 5.02
N SER A 252 -8.96 14.35 4.26
CA SER A 252 -9.59 13.09 4.65
C SER A 252 -9.00 12.54 5.96
N PHE A 253 -7.69 12.70 6.20
CA PHE A 253 -7.08 12.26 7.45
C PHE A 253 -7.56 13.08 8.66
N HIS A 254 -7.66 14.41 8.50
CA HIS A 254 -8.03 15.32 9.59
C HIS A 254 -9.54 15.39 9.83
N LYS A 255 -10.35 15.39 8.76
CA LYS A 255 -11.80 15.56 8.80
C LYS A 255 -12.55 14.26 9.05
N SER A 256 -12.05 13.09 8.63
CA SER A 256 -12.81 11.83 8.80
C SER A 256 -12.99 11.41 10.25
N LYS A 257 -12.18 11.96 11.17
CA LYS A 257 -12.35 11.78 12.62
C LYS A 257 -13.43 12.69 13.23
N GLN A 258 -13.90 13.70 12.49
CA GLN A 258 -14.85 14.70 12.96
C GLN A 258 -16.28 14.28 12.61
N PRO A 259 -17.27 14.58 13.46
CA PRO A 259 -18.67 14.37 13.12
C PRO A 259 -19.09 15.26 11.93
N ASN A 260 -20.05 14.78 11.13
CA ASN A 260 -20.60 15.50 9.96
C ASN A 260 -19.58 15.82 8.86
N ASN A 261 -18.58 14.96 8.67
CA ASN A 261 -17.62 15.08 7.57
C ASN A 261 -18.31 14.95 6.19
N TYR A 262 -18.05 15.88 5.27
CA TYR A 262 -18.59 15.79 3.90
C TYR A 262 -18.13 14.51 3.17
N PHE A 263 -16.89 14.06 3.35
CA PHE A 263 -16.34 12.94 2.57
C PHE A 263 -17.02 11.58 2.83
N VAL A 264 -17.86 11.47 3.86
CA VAL A 264 -18.64 10.26 4.18
C VAL A 264 -20.11 10.37 3.79
N THR A 265 -20.51 11.50 3.18
CA THR A 265 -21.87 11.70 2.68
C THR A 265 -22.12 10.87 1.43
N GLU A 266 -23.39 10.58 1.15
CA GLU A 266 -23.78 9.85 -0.06
C GLU A 266 -23.38 10.61 -1.34
N GLU A 267 -23.50 11.93 -1.32
CA GLU A 267 -23.08 12.80 -2.42
C GLU A 267 -21.58 12.69 -2.71
N ALA A 268 -20.74 12.83 -1.67
CA ALA A 268 -19.30 12.71 -1.82
C ALA A 268 -18.87 11.32 -2.31
N LEU A 269 -19.52 10.26 -1.82
CA LEU A 269 -19.21 8.89 -2.24
C LEU A 269 -19.61 8.66 -3.71
N ARG A 270 -20.72 9.22 -4.20
CA ARG A 270 -21.08 9.18 -5.62
C ARG A 270 -20.04 9.88 -6.49
N GLU A 271 -19.55 11.04 -6.06
CA GLU A 271 -18.45 11.75 -6.71
C GLU A 271 -17.17 10.87 -6.76
N PHE A 272 -16.80 10.25 -5.63
CA PHE A 272 -15.67 9.30 -5.59
C PHE A 272 -15.87 8.10 -6.53
N ILE A 273 -17.08 7.54 -6.65
CA ILE A 273 -17.34 6.42 -7.57
C ILE A 273 -17.12 6.86 -9.02
N VAL A 274 -17.62 8.02 -9.43
CA VAL A 274 -17.42 8.53 -10.79
C VAL A 274 -15.94 8.77 -11.08
N ILE A 275 -15.23 9.45 -10.17
CA ILE A 275 -13.79 9.68 -10.29
C ILE A 275 -13.03 8.34 -10.40
N GLY A 276 -13.38 7.37 -9.56
CA GLY A 276 -12.77 6.04 -9.58
C GLY A 276 -13.01 5.30 -10.89
N LYS A 277 -14.24 5.32 -11.42
CA LYS A 277 -14.57 4.73 -12.74
C LYS A 277 -13.80 5.39 -13.90
N ILE A 278 -13.51 6.68 -13.81
CA ILE A 278 -12.64 7.36 -14.79
C ILE A 278 -11.23 6.78 -14.72
N PHE A 279 -10.63 6.78 -13.52
CA PHE A 279 -9.26 6.29 -13.33
C PHE A 279 -9.10 4.82 -13.66
N SER A 280 -10.12 4.00 -13.35
CA SER A 280 -10.15 2.57 -13.63
C SER A 280 -10.72 2.24 -15.01
N SER A 281 -10.88 3.21 -15.91
CA SER A 281 -11.21 2.92 -17.31
C SER A 281 -9.94 2.52 -18.07
N SER A 282 -10.06 1.52 -18.96
CA SER A 282 -8.92 1.13 -19.80
C SER A 282 -8.37 2.30 -20.64
N ALA A 283 -9.26 3.19 -21.10
CA ALA A 283 -8.87 4.39 -21.85
C ALA A 283 -8.00 5.34 -21.02
N TYR A 284 -8.35 5.58 -19.76
CA TYR A 284 -7.55 6.46 -18.89
C TYR A 284 -6.26 5.80 -18.41
N TYR A 285 -6.31 4.54 -17.99
CA TYR A 285 -5.18 3.90 -17.32
C TYR A 285 -4.09 3.46 -18.30
N ASN A 286 -4.47 2.88 -19.45
CA ASN A 286 -3.56 2.24 -20.40
C ASN A 286 -3.21 3.11 -21.61
N ASN A 287 -3.47 4.41 -21.55
CA ASN A 287 -3.11 5.27 -22.67
C ASN A 287 -1.60 5.40 -22.84
N VAL A 288 -1.20 5.78 -24.05
CA VAL A 288 0.19 6.01 -24.43
C VAL A 288 0.74 7.37 -24.01
N VAL A 289 -0.10 8.23 -23.43
CA VAL A 289 0.28 9.58 -22.97
C VAL A 289 1.08 9.48 -21.67
N TRP A 290 0.69 8.56 -20.78
CA TRP A 290 1.40 8.35 -19.52
C TRP A 290 2.73 7.62 -19.74
N PRO A 291 3.82 8.03 -19.05
CA PRO A 291 5.04 7.23 -19.00
C PRO A 291 4.78 5.90 -18.29
N ARG A 292 5.53 4.85 -18.66
CA ARG A 292 5.43 3.52 -18.01
C ARG A 292 5.64 3.64 -16.50
N LYS A 293 6.68 4.38 -16.11
CA LYS A 293 6.92 4.80 -14.72
C LYS A 293 6.23 6.13 -14.44
N PHE A 294 5.16 6.08 -13.65
CA PHE A 294 4.35 7.24 -13.33
C PHE A 294 4.39 7.53 -11.83
N ASP A 295 5.44 8.22 -11.41
CA ASP A 295 5.81 8.41 -10.00
C ASP A 295 4.73 9.19 -9.20
N ASN A 296 4.00 10.09 -9.86
CA ASN A 296 2.93 10.90 -9.25
C ASN A 296 1.58 10.57 -9.89
N ASN A 297 1.10 9.36 -9.64
CA ASN A 297 -0.22 8.95 -10.13
C ASN A 297 -1.36 9.53 -9.24
N PRO A 298 -2.42 10.13 -9.80
CA PRO A 298 -3.53 10.73 -9.06
C PRO A 298 -4.37 9.67 -8.36
N TRP A 299 -4.53 8.50 -8.97
CA TRP A 299 -5.32 7.43 -8.40
C TRP A 299 -4.72 6.91 -7.08
N SER A 300 -3.40 6.97 -6.86
CA SER A 300 -2.77 6.72 -5.55
C SER A 300 -3.33 7.65 -4.48
N GLN A 301 -3.39 8.96 -4.74
CA GLN A 301 -3.96 9.93 -3.80
C GLN A 301 -5.46 9.69 -3.57
N TYR A 302 -6.19 9.32 -4.61
CA TYR A 302 -7.59 8.90 -4.52
C TYR A 302 -7.77 7.69 -3.59
N PHE A 303 -7.02 6.61 -3.80
CA PHE A 303 -7.11 5.41 -2.97
C PHE A 303 -6.68 5.66 -1.53
N ARG A 304 -5.63 6.46 -1.31
CA ARG A 304 -5.21 6.87 0.04
C ARG A 304 -6.28 7.69 0.75
N SER A 305 -6.98 8.57 0.03
CA SER A 305 -8.09 9.34 0.57
C SER A 305 -9.22 8.42 1.03
N LEU A 306 -9.62 7.47 0.18
CA LEU A 306 -10.65 6.48 0.53
C LEU A 306 -10.21 5.55 1.66
N PHE A 307 -8.93 5.17 1.72
CA PHE A 307 -8.39 4.39 2.83
C PHE A 307 -8.50 5.14 4.16
N ASN A 308 -8.20 6.44 4.18
CA ASN A 308 -8.40 7.28 5.36
C ASN A 308 -9.88 7.38 5.72
N ILE A 309 -10.75 7.63 4.74
CA ILE A 309 -12.19 7.73 4.95
C ILE A 309 -12.71 6.43 5.57
N TYR A 310 -12.37 5.27 5.02
CA TYR A 310 -12.88 4.00 5.52
C TYR A 310 -12.36 3.64 6.91
N ASN A 311 -11.06 3.84 7.19
CA ASN A 311 -10.46 3.40 8.44
C ASN A 311 -10.64 4.39 9.61
N LEU A 312 -10.93 5.66 9.33
CA LEU A 312 -11.06 6.70 10.36
C LEU A 312 -12.51 7.11 10.65
N SER A 313 -13.46 6.65 9.84
CA SER A 313 -14.89 6.97 10.00
C SER A 313 -15.52 6.30 11.21
N ASP A 314 -16.56 6.93 11.75
CA ASP A 314 -17.37 6.39 12.84
C ASP A 314 -18.40 5.35 12.35
N ALA A 315 -18.99 4.60 13.29
CA ALA A 315 -19.91 3.51 12.97
C ALA A 315 -21.13 3.92 12.13
N LYS A 316 -21.64 5.16 12.31
CA LYS A 316 -22.77 5.67 11.51
C LYS A 316 -22.38 5.91 10.06
N SER A 317 -21.22 6.56 9.86
CA SER A 317 -20.69 6.81 8.52
C SER A 317 -20.38 5.51 7.77
N MET A 318 -19.95 4.47 8.49
CA MET A 318 -19.70 3.16 7.90
C MET A 318 -20.94 2.54 7.24
N GLU A 319 -22.15 2.78 7.76
CA GLU A 319 -23.38 2.29 7.12
C GLU A 319 -23.56 2.88 5.71
N ILE A 320 -23.24 4.17 5.54
CA ILE A 320 -23.31 4.86 4.24
C ILE A 320 -22.20 4.33 3.32
N ILE A 321 -20.95 4.28 3.80
CA ILE A 321 -19.81 3.85 2.99
C ILE A 321 -19.99 2.40 2.48
N ASN A 322 -20.57 1.53 3.31
CA ASN A 322 -20.82 0.14 2.95
C ASN A 322 -21.79 -0.03 1.76
N LYS A 323 -22.67 0.94 1.49
CA LYS A 323 -23.55 0.94 0.30
C LYS A 323 -22.76 1.01 -1.00
N PHE A 324 -21.59 1.67 -0.99
CA PHE A 324 -20.74 1.89 -2.16
C PHE A 324 -19.58 0.90 -2.28
N ARG A 325 -19.40 0.03 -1.27
CA ARG A 325 -18.28 -0.91 -1.19
C ARG A 325 -18.14 -1.79 -2.44
N GLY A 326 -19.24 -2.26 -3.01
CA GLY A 326 -19.21 -3.09 -4.22
C GLY A 326 -18.53 -2.38 -5.39
N SER A 327 -18.95 -1.15 -5.68
CA SER A 327 -18.35 -0.32 -6.74
C SER A 327 -16.88 -0.01 -6.46
N LEU A 328 -16.50 0.25 -5.20
CA LEU A 328 -15.11 0.49 -4.82
C LEU A 328 -14.23 -0.75 -5.03
N ILE A 329 -14.73 -1.95 -4.72
CA ILE A 329 -14.03 -3.21 -4.97
C ILE A 329 -13.80 -3.41 -6.47
N GLU A 330 -14.79 -3.11 -7.32
CA GLU A 330 -14.65 -3.19 -8.77
C GLU A 330 -13.58 -2.21 -9.30
N ILE A 331 -13.61 -0.95 -8.86
CA ILE A 331 -12.60 0.06 -9.21
C ILE A 331 -11.18 -0.40 -8.82
N CYS A 332 -11.01 -0.95 -7.61
CA CYS A 332 -9.70 -1.47 -7.17
C CYS A 332 -9.26 -2.67 -8.03
N SER A 333 -10.17 -3.60 -8.31
CA SER A 333 -9.91 -4.78 -9.13
C SER A 333 -9.44 -4.38 -10.54
N ASP A 334 -10.12 -3.41 -11.15
CA ASP A 334 -9.80 -2.91 -12.48
C ASP A 334 -8.40 -2.29 -12.52
N ILE A 335 -8.07 -1.40 -11.58
CA ILE A 335 -6.72 -0.78 -11.50
C ILE A 335 -5.63 -1.82 -11.31
N ILE A 336 -5.81 -2.81 -10.42
CA ILE A 336 -4.82 -3.88 -10.21
C ILE A 336 -4.66 -4.72 -11.49
N ASN A 337 -5.77 -5.05 -12.15
CA ASN A 337 -5.76 -5.81 -13.39
C ASN A 337 -5.02 -5.09 -14.52
N TYR A 338 -5.20 -3.77 -14.68
CA TYR A 338 -4.44 -3.02 -15.68
C TYR A 338 -2.98 -2.81 -15.25
N GLY A 339 -2.73 -2.62 -13.96
CA GLY A 339 -1.37 -2.51 -13.39
C GLY A 339 -0.50 -3.74 -13.68
N SER A 340 -1.10 -4.94 -13.73
CA SER A 340 -0.40 -6.21 -14.04
C SER A 340 0.36 -6.22 -15.37
N GLN A 341 0.04 -5.30 -16.28
CA GLN A 341 0.71 -5.14 -17.57
C GLN A 341 2.04 -4.38 -17.46
N TYR A 342 2.25 -3.66 -16.36
CA TYR A 342 3.42 -2.84 -16.10
C TYR A 342 4.15 -3.37 -14.87
N SER A 343 5.27 -4.08 -15.06
CA SER A 343 6.05 -4.68 -13.97
C SER A 343 6.56 -3.67 -12.92
N GLU A 344 6.62 -2.39 -13.28
CA GLU A 344 7.04 -1.30 -12.40
C GLU A 344 5.92 -0.81 -11.47
N ARG A 345 4.64 -1.12 -11.78
CA ARG A 345 3.46 -0.65 -11.05
C ARG A 345 2.90 -1.78 -10.19
N ARG A 346 2.86 -1.56 -8.87
CA ARG A 346 2.29 -2.53 -7.91
C ARG A 346 0.87 -2.19 -7.47
N GLU A 347 0.41 -0.96 -7.78
CA GLU A 347 -0.90 -0.42 -7.37
C GLU A 347 -1.24 -0.66 -5.89
N GLN A 348 -0.23 -0.52 -5.04
CA GLN A 348 -0.29 -0.87 -3.62
C GLN A 348 -1.39 -0.10 -2.86
N ASP A 349 -1.67 1.15 -3.22
CA ASP A 349 -2.72 1.93 -2.55
C ASP A 349 -4.13 1.34 -2.81
N ALA A 350 -4.38 0.76 -3.99
CA ALA A 350 -5.63 0.03 -4.25
C ALA A 350 -5.70 -1.28 -3.46
N ILE A 351 -4.58 -2.00 -3.34
CA ILE A 351 -4.46 -3.22 -2.52
C ILE A 351 -4.70 -2.90 -1.04
N ASN A 352 -4.15 -1.79 -0.55
CA ASN A 352 -4.37 -1.31 0.82
C ASN A 352 -5.84 -1.02 1.09
N LEU A 353 -6.56 -0.42 0.12
CA LEU A 353 -8.00 -0.20 0.24
C LEU A 353 -8.78 -1.52 0.25
N LEU A 354 -8.43 -2.48 -0.63
CA LEU A 354 -9.05 -3.82 -0.62
C LEU A 354 -8.82 -4.57 0.69
N ALA A 355 -7.65 -4.39 1.32
CA ALA A 355 -7.34 -5.00 2.61
C ALA A 355 -8.26 -4.53 3.74
N ALA A 356 -8.97 -3.42 3.57
CA ALA A 356 -10.02 -2.97 4.48
C ALA A 356 -11.36 -3.71 4.30
N PHE A 357 -11.52 -4.53 3.25
CA PHE A 357 -12.75 -5.26 2.90
C PHE A 357 -12.57 -6.79 2.77
N PRO A 358 -11.79 -7.49 3.62
CA PRO A 358 -11.34 -8.86 3.34
C PRO A 358 -12.48 -9.88 3.17
N ASP A 359 -13.63 -9.65 3.80
CA ASP A 359 -14.78 -10.57 3.75
C ASP A 359 -15.75 -10.30 2.57
N HIS A 360 -15.51 -9.25 1.78
CA HIS A 360 -16.43 -8.82 0.71
C HIS A 360 -15.84 -8.90 -0.70
N ILE A 361 -14.58 -9.30 -0.83
CA ILE A 361 -13.86 -9.39 -2.10
C ILE A 361 -14.15 -10.66 -2.90
N ALA A 362 -15.14 -11.47 -2.49
CA ALA A 362 -15.57 -12.67 -3.20
C ALA A 362 -15.95 -12.38 -4.67
N CYS A 363 -16.52 -11.20 -4.93
CA CYS A 363 -16.98 -10.79 -6.24
C CYS A 363 -15.86 -10.49 -7.24
N ILE A 364 -14.59 -10.40 -6.81
CA ILE A 364 -13.45 -10.14 -7.70
C ILE A 364 -13.21 -11.34 -8.62
N VAL A 365 -13.35 -12.57 -8.11
CA VAL A 365 -13.07 -13.80 -8.87
C VAL A 365 -14.34 -14.25 -9.59
N LYS A 366 -14.49 -13.80 -10.84
CA LYS A 366 -15.67 -14.06 -11.68
C LYS A 366 -15.37 -15.16 -12.70
N LYS A 367 -16.36 -16.03 -12.95
CA LYS A 367 -16.34 -16.97 -14.08
C LYS A 367 -16.52 -16.17 -15.37
N VAL A 368 -15.63 -16.34 -16.33
CA VAL A 368 -15.70 -15.68 -17.63
C VAL A 368 -16.87 -16.27 -18.40
N ARG A 369 -17.85 -15.41 -18.77
CA ARG A 369 -19.01 -15.80 -19.57
C ARG A 369 -18.86 -15.33 -21.01
N ASP A 370 -18.39 -14.10 -21.17
CA ASP A 370 -18.18 -13.44 -22.44
C ASP A 370 -16.69 -13.14 -22.65
N SER A 371 -16.18 -13.38 -23.86
CA SER A 371 -14.81 -13.01 -24.22
C SER A 371 -14.75 -11.53 -24.58
N PRO A 372 -13.76 -10.78 -24.08
CA PRO A 372 -13.52 -9.41 -24.52
C PRO A 372 -13.33 -9.32 -26.05
N PRO A 373 -13.52 -8.13 -26.66
CA PRO A 373 -13.32 -7.94 -28.10
C PRO A 373 -11.94 -8.42 -28.55
N LYS A 374 -11.88 -9.09 -29.71
CA LYS A 374 -10.62 -9.63 -30.25
C LYS A 374 -9.60 -8.52 -30.50
N GLY A 375 -8.38 -8.71 -30.00
CA GLY A 375 -7.28 -7.75 -30.05
C GLY A 375 -7.38 -6.64 -29.00
N SER A 376 -8.40 -6.65 -28.14
CA SER A 376 -8.46 -5.72 -27.01
C SER A 376 -7.40 -6.03 -25.96
N LEU A 377 -7.04 -5.01 -25.19
CA LEU A 377 -6.15 -5.15 -24.05
C LEU A 377 -6.69 -6.13 -23.00
N ASP A 378 -8.01 -6.10 -22.80
CA ASP A 378 -8.70 -6.98 -21.87
C ASP A 378 -8.63 -8.45 -22.29
N GLU A 379 -8.64 -8.75 -23.59
CA GLU A 379 -8.44 -10.11 -24.09
C GLU A 379 -7.03 -10.61 -23.78
N VAL A 380 -6.00 -9.81 -24.08
CA VAL A 380 -4.59 -10.17 -23.84
C VAL A 380 -4.33 -10.41 -22.35
N ARG A 381 -4.83 -9.51 -21.50
CA ARG A 381 -4.76 -9.67 -20.04
C ARG A 381 -5.48 -10.93 -19.59
N LEU A 382 -6.72 -11.14 -20.06
CA LEU A 382 -7.52 -12.29 -19.64
C LEU A 382 -6.88 -13.61 -20.06
N GLN A 383 -6.33 -13.71 -21.27
CA GLN A 383 -5.63 -14.91 -21.74
C GLN A 383 -4.45 -15.30 -20.83
N LYS A 384 -3.72 -14.31 -20.31
CA LYS A 384 -2.60 -14.55 -19.38
C LYS A 384 -3.04 -15.08 -18.02
N HIS A 385 -4.23 -14.70 -17.56
CA HIS A 385 -4.70 -14.98 -16.19
C HIS A 385 -5.93 -15.89 -16.13
N LEU A 386 -6.34 -16.48 -17.25
CA LEU A 386 -7.46 -17.42 -17.30
C LEU A 386 -7.05 -18.76 -16.70
N TRP A 387 -7.76 -19.17 -15.64
CA TRP A 387 -7.55 -20.47 -15.01
C TRP A 387 -8.89 -21.15 -14.76
N ASN A 388 -9.08 -22.36 -15.32
CA ASN A 388 -10.34 -23.13 -15.23
C ASN A 388 -11.61 -22.35 -15.57
N GLY A 389 -11.52 -21.39 -16.50
CA GLY A 389 -12.66 -20.53 -16.91
C GLY A 389 -12.95 -19.36 -15.96
N PHE A 390 -12.07 -19.07 -15.00
CA PHE A 390 -12.15 -17.93 -14.09
C PHE A 390 -11.02 -16.94 -14.36
N ASP A 391 -11.30 -15.66 -14.16
CA ASP A 391 -10.29 -14.59 -14.23
C ASP A 391 -9.51 -14.54 -12.91
N MET A 392 -8.22 -14.89 -12.97
CA MET A 392 -7.32 -14.85 -11.81
C MET A 392 -6.37 -13.64 -11.84
N GLY A 393 -6.68 -12.58 -12.58
CA GLY A 393 -5.80 -11.40 -12.73
C GLY A 393 -5.36 -10.81 -11.40
N VAL A 394 -6.31 -10.45 -10.53
CA VAL A 394 -6.01 -9.89 -9.19
C VAL A 394 -5.26 -10.88 -8.29
N PRO A 395 -5.71 -12.15 -8.08
CA PRO A 395 -4.93 -13.12 -7.32
C PRO A 395 -3.51 -13.33 -7.85
N SER A 396 -3.35 -13.43 -9.18
CA SER A 396 -2.07 -13.66 -9.85
C SER A 396 -1.11 -12.50 -9.61
N GLU A 397 -1.57 -11.26 -9.75
CA GLU A 397 -0.73 -10.08 -9.56
C GLU A 397 -0.33 -9.91 -8.08
N ILE A 398 -1.24 -10.15 -7.12
CA ILE A 398 -0.90 -10.08 -5.69
C ILE A 398 0.14 -11.15 -5.32
N VAL A 399 0.00 -12.38 -5.83
CA VAL A 399 0.98 -13.45 -5.61
C VAL A 399 2.36 -13.06 -6.17
N LYS A 400 2.39 -12.47 -7.37
CA LYS A 400 3.62 -11.96 -7.98
C LYS A 400 4.24 -10.83 -7.15
N ILE A 401 3.45 -9.87 -6.67
CA ILE A 401 3.94 -8.78 -5.80
C ILE A 401 4.57 -9.34 -4.52
N ILE A 402 3.93 -10.32 -3.87
CA ILE A 402 4.48 -10.97 -2.68
C ILE A 402 5.81 -11.65 -3.01
N ASP A 403 5.88 -12.38 -4.14
CA ASP A 403 7.11 -13.06 -4.57
C ASP A 403 8.25 -12.08 -4.89
N ASP A 404 7.94 -10.93 -5.49
CA ASP A 404 8.87 -9.85 -5.84
C ASP A 404 9.37 -9.07 -4.61
N ILE A 405 8.57 -8.96 -3.53
CA ILE A 405 9.00 -8.34 -2.28
C ILE A 405 10.01 -9.22 -1.55
N LEU A 406 9.82 -10.54 -1.61
CA LEU A 406 10.59 -11.52 -0.85
C LEU A 406 11.82 -12.00 -1.64
N PRO A 407 13.05 -11.64 -1.23
CA PRO A 407 14.24 -12.06 -1.96
C PRO A 407 14.40 -13.59 -1.92
N PRO A 408 14.91 -14.21 -2.99
CA PRO A 408 15.30 -15.62 -2.95
C PRO A 408 16.53 -15.78 -2.06
N VAL A 409 16.48 -16.68 -1.08
CA VAL A 409 17.63 -17.04 -0.24
C VAL A 409 18.15 -18.40 -0.68
N THR A 410 19.42 -18.45 -1.07
CA THR A 410 20.19 -19.69 -1.36
C THR A 410 20.99 -20.12 -0.13
N GLU A 411 21.55 -21.34 -0.15
CA GLU A 411 22.28 -21.91 1.01
C GLU A 411 23.41 -21.00 1.55
N ASP A 412 24.01 -20.17 0.68
CA ASP A 412 25.12 -19.27 1.01
C ASP A 412 24.71 -17.92 1.65
N GLN A 413 23.41 -17.66 1.79
CA GLN A 413 22.89 -16.38 2.29
C GLN A 413 22.30 -16.51 3.70
N PRO A 414 22.29 -15.42 4.49
CA PRO A 414 21.64 -15.43 5.80
C PRO A 414 20.16 -15.80 5.63
N LYS A 415 19.71 -16.79 6.42
CA LYS A 415 18.34 -17.34 6.41
C LYS A 415 17.26 -16.35 6.91
N ILE A 416 17.66 -15.12 7.19
CA ILE A 416 16.88 -14.07 7.84
C ILE A 416 16.64 -12.99 6.79
N TYR A 417 15.38 -12.66 6.53
CA TYR A 417 15.08 -11.46 5.77
C TYR A 417 15.58 -10.25 6.56
N THR A 418 16.47 -9.49 5.95
CA THR A 418 16.82 -8.16 6.44
C THR A 418 15.63 -7.24 6.17
N TYR A 419 15.30 -6.38 7.11
CA TYR A 419 14.25 -5.39 6.92
C TYR A 419 14.52 -4.57 5.64
N ASN A 420 13.53 -4.53 4.77
CA ASN A 420 13.45 -3.67 3.59
C ASN A 420 12.10 -2.95 3.68
N PRO A 421 12.02 -1.63 3.42
CA PRO A 421 10.75 -0.91 3.40
C PRO A 421 9.63 -1.59 2.59
N LEU A 422 9.96 -2.38 1.57
CA LEU A 422 8.97 -3.16 0.80
C LEU A 422 8.26 -4.25 1.61
N ILE A 423 8.87 -4.77 2.68
CA ILE A 423 8.28 -5.79 3.56
C ILE A 423 7.04 -5.22 4.27
N GLU A 424 6.99 -3.91 4.55
CA GLU A 424 5.84 -3.24 5.15
C GLU A 424 4.58 -3.31 4.28
N LEU A 425 4.72 -3.66 3.00
CA LEU A 425 3.61 -3.83 2.07
C LEU A 425 2.97 -5.22 2.15
N LEU A 426 3.67 -6.21 2.70
CA LEU A 426 3.20 -7.60 2.75
C LEU A 426 1.89 -7.80 3.54
N PRO A 427 1.65 -7.13 4.69
CA PRO A 427 0.43 -7.36 5.45
C PRO A 427 -0.84 -7.13 4.64
N ALA A 428 -0.92 -6.05 3.87
CA ALA A 428 -2.07 -5.75 3.02
C ALA A 428 -2.22 -6.80 1.90
N ASN A 429 -1.12 -7.14 1.22
CA ASN A 429 -1.12 -8.14 0.15
C ASN A 429 -1.57 -9.53 0.65
N LEU A 430 -1.02 -9.98 1.78
CA LEU A 430 -1.39 -11.26 2.40
C LEU A 430 -2.86 -11.23 2.86
N THR A 431 -3.32 -10.12 3.45
CA THR A 431 -4.71 -9.98 3.91
C THR A 431 -5.71 -10.12 2.76
N VAL A 432 -5.47 -9.44 1.63
CA VAL A 432 -6.32 -9.56 0.44
C VAL A 432 -6.27 -10.98 -0.12
N LEU A 433 -5.09 -11.58 -0.25
CA LEU A 433 -4.96 -12.94 -0.77
C LEU A 433 -5.66 -13.98 0.12
N ILE A 434 -5.56 -13.83 1.44
CA ILE A 434 -6.28 -14.63 2.44
C ILE A 434 -7.80 -14.47 2.26
N GLY A 435 -8.29 -13.23 2.15
CA GLY A 435 -9.72 -12.95 1.94
C GLY A 435 -10.25 -13.57 0.63
N LEU A 436 -9.48 -13.49 -0.46
CA LEU A 436 -9.81 -14.13 -1.74
C LEU A 436 -9.87 -15.66 -1.62
N CYS A 437 -8.87 -16.27 -0.98
CA CYS A 437 -8.81 -17.72 -0.79
C CYS A 437 -9.89 -18.25 0.18
N ARG A 438 -10.36 -17.44 1.12
CA ARG A 438 -11.50 -17.77 2.00
C ARG A 438 -12.81 -17.73 1.24
N SER A 439 -12.99 -16.69 0.43
CA SER A 439 -14.26 -16.37 -0.21
C SER A 439 -14.48 -17.13 -1.53
N SER A 440 -13.43 -17.55 -2.23
CA SER A 440 -13.50 -18.29 -3.50
C SER A 440 -12.68 -19.58 -3.44
N LYS A 441 -13.35 -20.71 -3.69
CA LYS A 441 -12.69 -22.02 -3.78
C LYS A 441 -11.74 -22.10 -4.98
N GLU A 442 -12.08 -21.42 -6.08
CA GLU A 442 -11.29 -21.36 -7.30
C GLU A 442 -10.01 -20.55 -7.07
N ALA A 443 -10.12 -19.39 -6.42
CA ALA A 443 -8.95 -18.58 -6.04
C ALA A 443 -8.01 -19.37 -5.14
N ARG A 444 -8.55 -20.07 -4.14
CA ARG A 444 -7.77 -20.94 -3.25
C ARG A 444 -7.04 -22.03 -4.02
N ARG A 445 -7.73 -22.73 -4.94
CA ARG A 445 -7.12 -23.80 -5.75
C ARG A 445 -6.02 -23.27 -6.65
N TYR A 446 -6.26 -22.16 -7.35
CA TYR A 446 -5.24 -21.47 -8.14
C TYR A 446 -4.02 -21.10 -7.29
N CYS A 447 -4.23 -20.42 -6.16
CA CYS A 447 -3.13 -20.03 -5.26
C CYS A 447 -2.42 -21.26 -4.67
N ARG A 448 -3.14 -22.36 -4.43
CA ARG A 448 -2.58 -23.62 -3.93
C ARG A 448 -1.66 -24.28 -4.96
N GLU A 449 -2.01 -24.24 -6.25
CA GLU A 449 -1.17 -24.73 -7.34
C GLU A 449 0.10 -23.87 -7.51
N VAL A 450 -0.04 -22.54 -7.41
CA VAL A 450 1.08 -21.60 -7.59
C VAL A 450 2.03 -21.58 -6.38
N ILE A 451 1.49 -21.55 -5.15
CA ILE A 451 2.30 -21.36 -3.94
C ILE A 451 2.82 -22.68 -3.38
N LEU A 452 2.00 -23.73 -3.38
CA LEU A 452 2.33 -25.03 -2.77
C LEU A 452 2.17 -26.15 -3.80
N PRO A 453 2.88 -26.17 -4.94
CA PRO A 453 2.74 -27.26 -5.91
C PRO A 453 2.94 -28.64 -5.26
N PRO A 454 2.38 -29.74 -5.84
CA PRO A 454 2.63 -31.09 -5.36
C PRO A 454 4.13 -31.34 -5.15
N LEU A 455 4.50 -31.85 -3.97
CA LEU A 455 5.90 -32.06 -3.63
C LEU A 455 6.52 -33.09 -4.58
N THR A 456 7.78 -32.88 -4.94
CA THR A 456 8.61 -33.85 -5.68
C THR A 456 9.68 -34.42 -4.76
N SER A 457 10.36 -35.47 -5.24
CA SER A 457 11.49 -36.08 -4.52
C SER A 457 12.62 -35.12 -4.19
N LYS A 458 12.80 -34.06 -5.01
CA LYS A 458 13.82 -33.02 -4.83
C LYS A 458 13.45 -32.02 -3.73
N ASP A 459 12.16 -31.75 -3.55
CA ASP A 459 11.67 -30.73 -2.63
C ASP A 459 11.86 -31.06 -1.15
N VAL A 460 12.10 -32.34 -0.85
CA VAL A 460 12.34 -32.86 0.51
C VAL A 460 13.79 -33.24 0.77
N GLN A 461 14.71 -32.94 -0.15
CA GLN A 461 16.16 -33.14 0.08
C GLN A 461 16.76 -32.03 0.97
N GLN A 462 16.07 -30.89 1.07
CA GLN A 462 16.47 -29.73 1.86
C GLN A 462 15.31 -29.27 2.74
N ARG A 463 15.63 -28.48 3.76
CA ARG A 463 14.62 -27.94 4.68
C ARG A 463 13.56 -27.11 3.94
N PRO A 464 12.28 -27.14 4.38
CA PRO A 464 11.20 -26.41 3.72
C PRO A 464 11.39 -24.88 3.64
N ASP A 465 12.17 -24.28 4.52
CA ASP A 465 12.50 -22.83 4.54
C ASP A 465 13.62 -22.45 3.56
N ILE A 466 14.32 -23.42 2.97
CA ILE A 466 15.42 -23.20 2.02
C ILE A 466 14.88 -23.37 0.59
N GLY A 467 15.15 -22.38 -0.27
CA GLY A 467 14.72 -22.41 -1.65
C GLY A 467 14.24 -21.06 -2.18
N LYS A 468 13.97 -21.06 -3.49
CA LYS A 468 13.56 -19.88 -4.26
C LYS A 468 12.04 -19.76 -4.41
N GLY A 469 11.29 -20.84 -4.19
CA GLY A 469 9.85 -20.87 -4.37
C GLY A 469 9.12 -20.07 -3.30
N LEU A 470 7.90 -19.62 -3.63
CA LEU A 470 7.07 -18.85 -2.73
C LEU A 470 6.70 -19.63 -1.45
N ARG A 471 6.53 -20.96 -1.54
CA ARG A 471 6.47 -21.87 -0.37
C ARG A 471 7.59 -21.57 0.63
N ASN A 472 8.84 -21.68 0.17
CA ASN A 472 10.01 -21.54 1.02
C ASN A 472 10.09 -20.13 1.59
N LYS A 473 9.79 -19.13 0.75
CA LYS A 473 9.80 -17.72 1.15
C LYS A 473 8.81 -17.41 2.26
N LEU A 474 7.57 -17.94 2.17
CA LEU A 474 6.54 -17.77 3.19
C LEU A 474 6.87 -18.54 4.48
N ILE A 475 7.44 -19.75 4.39
CA ILE A 475 7.87 -20.50 5.58
C ILE A 475 8.95 -19.73 6.35
N ARG A 476 9.90 -19.08 5.66
CA ARG A 476 10.88 -18.20 6.33
C ARG A 476 10.23 -17.04 7.08
N LEU A 477 9.18 -16.43 6.53
CA LEU A 477 8.46 -15.35 7.22
C LEU A 477 7.83 -15.82 8.54
N ILE A 478 7.36 -17.06 8.60
CA ILE A 478 6.78 -17.64 9.83
C ILE A 478 7.81 -17.70 10.95
N SER A 479 9.07 -17.96 10.63
CA SER A 479 10.17 -18.01 11.59
C SER A 479 10.69 -16.62 12.02
N GLN A 480 10.11 -15.52 11.53
CA GLN A 480 10.55 -14.14 11.78
C GLN A 480 9.40 -13.26 12.29
N PRO A 481 9.02 -13.38 13.57
CA PRO A 481 7.89 -12.63 14.14
C PRO A 481 8.10 -11.11 14.14
N GLU A 482 9.34 -10.63 14.06
CA GLU A 482 9.68 -9.20 14.03
C GLU A 482 9.07 -8.48 12.81
N LEU A 483 8.79 -9.21 11.74
CA LEU A 483 8.24 -8.67 10.50
C LEU A 483 6.70 -8.55 10.52
N GLN A 484 6.03 -8.99 11.60
CA GLN A 484 4.57 -8.93 11.79
C GLN A 484 3.74 -9.63 10.69
N THR A 485 4.38 -10.47 9.86
CA THR A 485 3.77 -11.23 8.77
C THR A 485 3.70 -12.72 9.05
N ASP A 486 4.20 -13.18 10.20
CA ASP A 486 4.25 -14.58 10.63
C ASP A 486 2.83 -15.18 10.68
N ARG A 487 1.90 -14.49 11.35
CA ARG A 487 0.51 -14.92 11.51
C ARG A 487 -0.20 -15.00 10.16
N LEU A 488 -0.08 -13.95 9.34
CA LEU A 488 -0.72 -13.88 8.02
C LEU A 488 -0.15 -14.94 7.07
N SER A 489 1.16 -15.13 7.04
CA SER A 489 1.80 -16.16 6.21
C SER A 489 1.33 -17.55 6.60
N THR A 490 1.26 -17.82 7.91
CA THR A 490 0.80 -19.11 8.40
C THR A 490 -0.68 -19.34 8.11
N GLU A 491 -1.51 -18.33 8.32
CA GLU A 491 -2.93 -18.35 8.04
C GLU A 491 -3.21 -18.64 6.55
N LEU A 492 -2.48 -17.98 5.65
CA LEU A 492 -2.53 -18.24 4.21
C LEU A 492 -2.20 -19.72 3.92
N LEU A 493 -1.05 -20.23 4.38
CA LEU A 493 -0.65 -21.61 4.14
C LEU A 493 -1.69 -22.61 4.68
N PHE A 494 -2.27 -22.34 5.85
CA PHE A 494 -3.29 -23.20 6.44
C PHE A 494 -4.59 -23.19 5.63
N ILE A 495 -5.03 -22.03 5.12
CA ILE A 495 -6.19 -21.93 4.22
C ILE A 495 -5.95 -22.69 2.92
N LEU A 496 -4.77 -22.55 2.30
CA LEU A 496 -4.41 -23.30 1.09
C LEU A 496 -4.41 -24.80 1.34
N CYS A 497 -4.07 -25.24 2.55
CA CYS A 497 -4.16 -26.63 3.01
C CYS A 497 -5.56 -27.06 3.45
N LYS A 498 -6.63 -26.32 3.08
CA LYS A 498 -8.02 -26.57 3.50
C LYS A 498 -8.21 -26.68 5.02
N LYS A 499 -7.39 -25.96 5.80
CA LYS A 499 -7.35 -26.04 7.26
C LYS A 499 -7.07 -27.47 7.78
N SER A 500 -6.34 -28.28 7.01
CA SER A 500 -5.91 -29.62 7.39
C SER A 500 -4.52 -29.58 8.03
N VAL A 501 -4.42 -30.03 9.29
CA VAL A 501 -3.15 -30.09 10.03
C VAL A 501 -2.15 -31.07 9.36
N PRO A 502 -2.53 -32.30 8.98
CA PRO A 502 -1.61 -33.20 8.27
C PRO A 502 -1.05 -32.61 6.97
N ARG A 503 -1.89 -31.92 6.18
CA ARG A 503 -1.41 -31.29 4.93
C ARG A 503 -0.48 -30.12 5.21
N LEU A 504 -0.77 -29.31 6.23
CA LEU A 504 0.12 -28.22 6.61
C LEU A 504 1.51 -28.77 6.99
N ILE A 505 1.56 -29.79 7.86
CA ILE A 505 2.81 -30.43 8.29
C ILE A 505 3.60 -30.98 7.09
N LYS A 506 2.92 -31.61 6.13
CA LYS A 506 3.56 -32.10 4.89
C LYS A 506 4.34 -31.02 4.16
N TYR A 507 3.79 -29.82 4.04
CA TYR A 507 4.39 -28.71 3.28
C TYR A 507 5.38 -27.86 4.08
N THR A 508 5.19 -27.75 5.40
CA THR A 508 5.98 -26.83 6.24
C THR A 508 6.96 -27.52 7.18
N GLY A 509 6.76 -28.80 7.51
CA GLY A 509 7.34 -29.44 8.68
C GLY A 509 6.67 -28.97 9.97
N LEU A 510 6.52 -29.86 10.96
CA LEU A 510 5.88 -29.53 12.24
C LEU A 510 6.61 -28.40 12.97
N GLY A 511 7.95 -28.37 12.93
CA GLY A 511 8.75 -27.36 13.65
C GLY A 511 8.39 -25.93 13.25
N ASN A 512 8.15 -25.69 11.96
CA ASN A 512 7.81 -24.35 11.45
C ASN A 512 6.37 -23.93 11.77
N CYS A 513 5.44 -24.88 11.88
CA CYS A 513 4.01 -24.58 12.15
C CYS A 513 3.57 -24.86 13.60
N ALA A 514 4.43 -25.40 14.45
CA ALA A 514 4.10 -25.81 15.82
C ALA A 514 3.53 -24.66 16.66
N GLY A 515 4.13 -23.45 16.54
CA GLY A 515 3.66 -22.26 17.25
C GLY A 515 2.22 -21.89 16.89
N LEU A 516 1.85 -21.96 15.60
CA LEU A 516 0.47 -21.74 15.17
C LEU A 516 -0.47 -22.82 15.71
N LEU A 517 -0.09 -24.09 15.57
CA LEU A 517 -0.93 -25.21 16.02
C LEU A 517 -1.19 -25.14 17.52
N ALA A 518 -0.18 -24.74 18.30
CA ALA A 518 -0.31 -24.47 19.73
C ALA A 518 -1.29 -23.32 20.01
N ASN A 519 -1.07 -22.15 19.39
CA ASN A 519 -1.92 -20.97 19.57
C ASN A 519 -3.37 -21.19 19.11
N SER A 520 -3.59 -22.10 18.15
CA SER A 520 -4.90 -22.43 17.61
C SER A 520 -5.59 -23.59 18.35
N GLY A 521 -4.94 -24.20 19.35
CA GLY A 521 -5.46 -25.37 20.06
C GLY A 521 -5.58 -26.63 19.19
N LEU A 522 -4.79 -26.72 18.11
CA LEU A 522 -4.86 -27.79 17.11
C LEU A 522 -3.77 -28.86 17.27
N LEU A 523 -2.97 -28.83 18.34
CA LEU A 523 -1.93 -29.84 18.60
C LEU A 523 -2.51 -31.27 18.72
N GLY A 524 -3.72 -31.42 19.26
CA GLY A 524 -4.39 -32.73 19.34
C GLY A 524 -4.76 -33.33 17.98
N LYS A 525 -4.71 -32.53 16.89
CA LYS A 525 -5.08 -32.95 15.53
C LYS A 525 -3.90 -33.43 14.69
N ILE A 526 -2.69 -33.45 15.25
CA ILE A 526 -1.48 -33.90 14.53
C ILE A 526 -1.63 -35.37 14.07
N ASN A 527 -2.34 -36.19 14.84
CA ASN A 527 -2.56 -37.61 14.54
C ASN A 527 -3.87 -37.89 13.76
N GLU A 528 -4.56 -36.86 13.25
CA GLU A 528 -5.75 -37.07 12.42
C GLU A 528 -5.38 -37.79 11.12
N LYS A 529 -6.16 -38.81 10.73
CA LYS A 529 -5.95 -39.54 9.48
C LYS A 529 -6.06 -38.58 8.29
N LYS A 530 -5.12 -38.70 7.34
CA LYS A 530 -5.15 -37.98 6.06
C LYS A 530 -6.50 -38.24 5.37
N SER A 531 -7.24 -37.17 5.08
CA SER A 531 -8.47 -37.27 4.28
C SER A 531 -8.11 -37.46 2.81
N SER A 532 -8.58 -38.54 2.19
CA SER A 532 -8.38 -38.76 0.75
C SER A 532 -9.14 -37.69 -0.02
N ASP A 533 -8.43 -36.80 -0.71
CA ASP A 533 -9.02 -35.65 -1.40
C ASP A 533 -8.38 -35.52 -2.77
N SER A 534 -9.21 -35.39 -3.80
CA SER A 534 -8.80 -35.31 -5.21
C SER A 534 -7.78 -34.20 -5.51
N GLU A 535 -7.75 -33.14 -4.68
CA GLU A 535 -6.80 -32.03 -4.82
C GLU A 535 -5.39 -32.35 -4.27
N ASP A 536 -5.21 -33.46 -3.57
CA ASP A 536 -3.93 -33.91 -3.02
C ASP A 536 -3.30 -34.99 -3.90
N SER A 537 -3.26 -34.74 -5.21
CA SER A 537 -2.59 -35.62 -6.18
C SER A 537 -1.09 -35.50 -5.99
N GLU A 538 -0.52 -36.40 -5.19
CA GLU A 538 0.91 -36.51 -4.96
C GLU A 538 1.63 -37.01 -6.22
N THR A 539 2.85 -36.54 -6.41
CA THR A 539 3.71 -37.05 -7.47
C THR A 539 4.17 -38.47 -7.14
N GLU A 540 4.30 -39.32 -8.15
CA GLU A 540 4.69 -40.72 -7.96
C GLU A 540 6.09 -40.85 -7.33
N ASP A 541 7.00 -39.91 -7.63
CA ASP A 541 8.34 -39.90 -7.04
C ASP A 541 8.33 -39.48 -5.56
N TYR A 542 7.45 -38.56 -5.14
CA TYR A 542 7.31 -38.22 -3.71
C TYR A 542 6.76 -39.39 -2.89
N LYS A 543 5.73 -40.09 -3.39
CA LYS A 543 5.13 -41.25 -2.69
C LYS A 543 6.16 -42.33 -2.34
N SER A 544 7.15 -42.53 -3.22
CA SER A 544 8.20 -43.54 -3.03
C SER A 544 9.15 -43.26 -1.86
N ILE A 545 9.23 -42.00 -1.42
CA ILE A 545 10.15 -41.56 -0.37
C ILE A 545 9.43 -40.91 0.82
N GLU A 546 8.09 -40.88 0.82
CA GLU A 546 7.31 -40.20 1.84
C GLU A 546 7.64 -40.71 3.25
N ASP A 547 7.79 -42.04 3.40
CA ASP A 547 8.13 -42.69 4.67
C ASP A 547 9.53 -42.31 5.20
N GLN A 548 10.41 -41.76 4.35
CA GLN A 548 11.76 -41.33 4.71
C GLN A 548 11.82 -39.88 5.18
N VAL A 549 10.76 -39.09 4.97
CA VAL A 549 10.72 -37.67 5.33
C VAL A 549 10.44 -37.54 6.82
N ASN A 550 11.30 -36.82 7.56
CA ASN A 550 11.03 -36.55 8.96
C ASN A 550 9.85 -35.56 9.08
N PRO A 551 8.73 -35.94 9.73
CA PRO A 551 7.56 -35.06 9.84
C PRO A 551 7.81 -33.80 10.69
N VAL A 552 8.82 -33.84 11.58
CA VAL A 552 9.18 -32.69 12.41
C VAL A 552 9.88 -31.62 11.59
N THR A 553 10.88 -32.04 10.80
CA THR A 553 11.72 -31.12 10.05
C THR A 553 11.24 -30.87 8.61
N GLY A 554 10.43 -31.78 8.06
CA GLY A 554 9.85 -31.69 6.72
C GLY A 554 10.83 -32.02 5.59
N TYR A 555 11.98 -32.64 5.89
CA TYR A 555 12.98 -33.05 4.90
C TYR A 555 13.63 -34.38 5.28
N ILE A 556 14.32 -34.99 4.32
CA ILE A 556 15.12 -36.20 4.52
C ILE A 556 16.44 -35.79 5.14
N GLU A 557 16.60 -36.11 6.42
CA GLU A 557 17.86 -35.88 7.12
C GLU A 557 18.92 -36.79 6.53
N LYS A 558 20.05 -36.21 6.10
CA LYS A 558 21.23 -36.99 5.75
C LYS A 558 21.64 -37.73 7.01
N GLN A 559 21.55 -39.06 6.98
CA GLN A 559 22.00 -39.87 8.11
C GLN A 559 23.43 -39.44 8.45
N PRO A 560 23.72 -39.11 9.73
CA PRO A 560 25.08 -38.79 10.12
C PRO A 560 25.95 -39.99 9.78
N THR A 561 26.93 -39.80 8.88
CA THR A 561 27.83 -40.85 8.41
C THR A 561 28.76 -41.40 9.51
N THR A 562 28.76 -40.76 10.68
CA THR A 562 29.48 -41.17 11.88
C THR A 562 28.52 -41.78 12.87
N ASN A 563 28.77 -43.03 13.25
CA ASN A 563 28.06 -43.71 14.30
C ASN A 563 28.36 -42.97 15.62
N ILE A 564 27.35 -42.37 16.25
CA ILE A 564 27.52 -41.49 17.43
C ILE A 564 28.25 -42.22 18.58
N PHE A 565 28.15 -43.56 18.59
CA PHE A 565 28.74 -44.45 19.56
C PHE A 565 30.21 -44.84 19.29
N GLU A 566 30.80 -44.48 18.15
CA GLU A 566 32.20 -44.82 17.79
C GLU A 566 33.22 -44.11 18.68
N ASN A 567 32.92 -42.90 19.17
CA ASN A 567 33.83 -42.10 20.01
C ASN A 567 33.45 -42.08 21.50
N MET A 568 32.44 -42.85 21.91
CA MET A 568 32.02 -42.93 23.33
C MET A 568 32.62 -44.16 24.00
N SER A 569 33.18 -43.98 25.19
CA SER A 569 33.55 -45.10 26.05
C SER A 569 32.30 -45.84 26.55
N GLU A 570 32.45 -47.09 26.97
CA GLU A 570 31.33 -47.91 27.46
C GLU A 570 30.63 -47.27 28.66
N GLY A 571 31.39 -46.68 29.60
CA GLY A 571 30.83 -45.93 30.72
C GLY A 571 30.08 -44.65 30.31
N GLN A 572 30.47 -43.98 29.22
CA GLN A 572 29.70 -42.83 28.70
C GLN A 572 28.38 -43.27 28.09
N LYS A 573 28.36 -44.43 27.42
CA LYS A 573 27.12 -45.02 26.86
C LYS A 573 26.14 -45.36 27.98
N GLU A 574 26.61 -45.98 29.05
CA GLU A 574 25.80 -46.29 30.23
C GLU A 574 25.26 -45.01 30.88
N TYR A 575 26.10 -44.00 31.07
CA TYR A 575 25.69 -42.73 31.69
C TYR A 575 24.58 -42.03 30.90
N GLU A 576 24.71 -41.91 29.58
CA GLU A 576 23.68 -41.29 28.74
C GLU A 576 22.42 -42.17 28.65
N ALA A 577 22.54 -43.51 28.69
CA ALA A 577 21.39 -44.40 28.76
C ALA A 577 20.58 -44.23 30.07
N VAL A 578 21.27 -44.12 31.21
CA VAL A 578 20.64 -43.84 32.51
C VAL A 578 19.97 -42.47 32.51
N LYS A 579 20.63 -41.45 31.94
CA LYS A 579 20.08 -40.11 31.81
C LYS A 579 18.83 -40.08 30.92
N LEU A 580 18.83 -40.83 29.81
CA LEU A 580 17.66 -40.99 28.95
C LEU A 580 16.51 -41.68 29.67
N ALA A 581 16.77 -42.79 30.37
CA ALA A 581 15.75 -43.50 31.15
C ALA A 581 15.11 -42.58 32.21
N ASN A 582 15.92 -41.78 32.90
CA ASN A 582 15.45 -40.79 33.87
C ASN A 582 14.62 -39.67 33.23
N ALA A 583 14.99 -39.19 32.05
CA ALA A 583 14.21 -38.19 31.33
C ALA A 583 12.86 -38.74 30.88
N LEU A 584 12.84 -39.98 30.38
CA LEU A 584 11.63 -40.66 29.92
C LEU A 584 10.68 -40.95 31.10
N HIS A 585 11.23 -41.35 32.24
CA HIS A 585 10.46 -41.54 33.48
C HIS A 585 9.78 -40.23 33.92
N LYS A 586 10.51 -39.12 33.93
CA LYS A 586 9.95 -37.79 34.26
C LYS A 586 8.82 -37.38 33.30
N MET A 587 8.97 -37.66 32.00
CA MET A 587 7.92 -37.35 31.02
C MET A 587 6.68 -38.22 31.19
N MET A 588 6.83 -39.48 31.61
CA MET A 588 5.72 -40.36 31.96
C MET A 588 5.00 -39.88 33.23
N ASP A 589 5.74 -39.49 34.27
CA ASP A 589 5.17 -38.98 35.53
C ASP A 589 4.38 -37.68 35.33
N LEU A 590 4.87 -36.81 34.44
CA LEU A 590 4.17 -35.57 34.06
C LEU A 590 2.98 -35.81 33.11
N GLY A 591 2.74 -37.05 32.68
CA GLY A 591 1.66 -37.40 31.76
C GLY A 591 1.83 -36.85 30.34
N ILE A 592 3.04 -36.40 29.99
CA ILE A 592 3.35 -35.82 28.67
C ILE A 592 3.47 -36.93 27.61
N VAL A 593 4.01 -38.09 28.00
CA VAL A 593 4.21 -39.25 27.11
C VAL A 593 3.66 -40.51 27.77
N SER A 594 2.97 -41.35 27.01
CA SER A 594 2.50 -42.66 27.44
C SER A 594 2.98 -43.73 26.45
N PRO A 595 4.18 -44.28 26.63
CA PRO A 595 4.72 -45.35 25.79
C PRO A 595 3.77 -46.55 25.76
N ALA A 596 3.60 -47.19 24.60
CA ALA A 596 2.78 -48.39 24.48
C ALA A 596 3.64 -49.65 24.59
N VAL A 597 3.14 -50.64 25.32
CA VAL A 597 3.70 -52.00 25.39
C VAL A 597 2.61 -53.00 24.96
N ILE A 598 3.03 -54.12 24.41
CA ILE A 598 2.14 -55.19 23.98
C ILE A 598 1.84 -56.05 25.22
N ASP A 599 0.56 -56.31 25.48
CA ASP A 599 0.15 -57.24 26.55
C ASP A 599 0.20 -58.70 26.07
N GLU A 600 0.00 -59.64 26.99
CA GLU A 600 -0.01 -61.08 26.71
C GLU A 600 -1.09 -61.51 25.71
N LYS A 601 -2.06 -60.63 25.40
CA LYS A 601 -3.15 -60.87 24.45
C LYS A 601 -2.86 -60.26 23.07
N GLY A 602 -1.68 -59.68 22.88
CA GLY A 602 -1.28 -59.02 21.63
C GLY A 602 -1.91 -57.63 21.43
N THR A 603 -2.56 -57.08 22.47
CA THR A 603 -3.16 -55.74 22.43
C THR A 603 -2.23 -54.69 23.04
N THR A 604 -2.31 -53.45 22.55
CA THR A 604 -1.47 -52.34 23.03
C THR A 604 -2.04 -51.74 24.32
N ARG A 605 -1.22 -51.66 25.38
CA ARG A 605 -1.53 -50.96 26.64
C ARG A 605 -0.44 -49.94 26.96
N ALA A 606 -0.72 -48.96 27.81
CA ALA A 606 0.30 -48.03 28.29
C ALA A 606 1.31 -48.74 29.22
N ALA A 607 2.58 -48.40 29.11
CA ALA A 607 3.65 -48.82 30.01
C ALA A 607 3.46 -48.13 31.37
N THR A 608 3.57 -48.90 32.47
CA THR A 608 3.48 -48.31 33.84
C THR A 608 4.82 -47.79 34.35
N SER A 609 5.92 -48.30 33.78
CA SER A 609 7.28 -47.93 34.15
C SER A 609 8.18 -48.00 32.92
N VAL A 610 9.22 -47.17 32.88
CA VAL A 610 10.26 -47.19 31.84
C VAL A 610 10.92 -48.58 31.74
N MET A 611 10.99 -49.33 32.84
CA MET A 611 11.59 -50.67 32.85
C MET A 611 10.80 -51.68 32.02
N GLU A 612 9.50 -51.47 31.78
CA GLU A 612 8.72 -52.34 30.89
C GLU A 612 9.16 -52.23 29.42
N LEU A 613 9.82 -51.13 29.04
CA LEU A 613 10.29 -50.88 27.67
C LEU A 613 11.58 -51.63 27.32
N VAL A 614 12.24 -52.22 28.33
CA VAL A 614 13.56 -52.87 28.19
C VAL A 614 13.47 -54.39 28.36
N LYS A 615 12.30 -54.92 28.73
CA LYS A 615 12.13 -56.34 29.12
C LYS A 615 12.39 -57.36 28.00
N ASP A 616 12.26 -56.99 26.73
CA ASP A 616 12.29 -57.93 25.59
C ASP A 616 13.58 -57.84 24.75
N ILE A 617 14.65 -57.23 25.25
CA ILE A 617 15.93 -57.15 24.53
C ILE A 617 16.69 -58.48 24.71
N HIS A 618 16.56 -59.39 23.74
CA HIS A 618 17.45 -60.55 23.62
C HIS A 618 18.86 -60.07 23.23
N LEU A 619 19.78 -60.12 24.18
CA LEU A 619 21.22 -59.96 23.91
C LEU A 619 21.65 -61.10 22.99
N LYS A 620 22.04 -60.79 21.75
CA LYS A 620 22.78 -61.75 20.92
C LYS A 620 24.16 -61.92 21.55
N GLU A 621 24.42 -63.08 22.15
CA GLU A 621 25.77 -63.49 22.51
C GLU A 621 26.64 -63.49 21.25
N SER A 622 27.79 -62.82 21.32
CA SER A 622 28.80 -62.80 20.27
C SER A 622 29.47 -64.17 20.19
N ASP A 623 29.35 -64.85 19.04
CA ASP A 623 30.14 -66.03 18.71
C ASP A 623 31.64 -65.72 18.81
N THR A 624 32.30 -66.16 19.88
CA THR A 624 33.76 -66.27 19.94
C THR A 624 34.17 -67.63 19.38
N ASP A 625 34.36 -67.71 18.06
CA ASP A 625 35.13 -68.81 17.46
C ASP A 625 36.62 -68.58 17.72
N SER A 626 37.12 -69.16 18.80
CA SER A 626 38.56 -69.34 19.03
C SER A 626 39.02 -70.61 18.31
N ASN A 627 39.56 -70.46 17.09
CA ASN A 627 40.42 -71.47 16.47
C ASN A 627 41.89 -71.08 16.64
N SER A 628 42.59 -71.78 17.52
CA SER A 628 44.04 -71.96 17.46
C SER A 628 44.39 -73.31 18.11
N ASP A 629 44.91 -74.20 17.25
CA ASP A 629 45.53 -75.53 17.45
C ASP A 629 44.67 -76.74 17.86
#